data_AF-A0AAW3YVV9-F1
#
_entry.id   AF-A0AAW3YVV9-F1
#
_cell.length_a   1.000
_cell.length_b   1.000
_cell.length_c   1.000
_cell.angle_alpha   90.00
_cell.angle_beta   90.00
_cell.angle_gamma   90.00
#
_symmetry.space_group_name_H-M   'P 1'
#
loop_
_entity.id
_entity.type
_entity.pdbx_description
1 polymer ?
#
loop_
_entity_poly.entity_id
_entity_poly.type
_entity_poly.pdbx_seq_one_letter_code
_entity_poly.pdbx_strand_id
1 'polypeptide(L)'
;MYIKLDIQTEFEVKSLSDLPNFKKLMGNLKMKINKSQLARELNVDRRTIDKYLNGFTPKGTKNKTSKIDTYYEVIAALLSSDSKQIFYYKRVLWQYLTDN
;
A
#
# COMPACT_ATOMS: atom_id res chain seq x y z
N MET A 1 30.65 -26.32 17.08
CA MET A 1 29.16 -26.32 17.05
C MET A 1 28.73 -26.89 15.72
N TYR A 2 28.18 -28.11 15.72
CA TYR A 2 27.71 -28.77 14.51
C TYR A 2 26.22 -28.50 14.36
N ILE A 3 25.85 -27.74 13.32
CA ILE A 3 24.45 -27.58 12.92
C ILE A 3 24.30 -28.33 11.59
N LYS A 4 23.51 -29.41 11.61
CA LYS A 4 23.04 -30.10 10.42
C LYS A 4 21.54 -29.86 10.34
N LEU A 5 21.14 -29.00 9.41
CA LEU A 5 19.73 -28.72 9.12
C LEU A 5 19.37 -29.53 7.87
N ASP A 6 18.77 -30.70 8.08
CA ASP A 6 18.10 -31.48 7.04
C ASP A 6 16.63 -31.08 7.05
N ILE A 7 16.35 -29.91 6.48
CA ILE A 7 14.99 -29.39 6.46
C ILE A 7 14.35 -29.81 5.13
N GLN A 8 13.52 -30.84 5.17
CA GLN A 8 12.54 -31.11 4.11
C GLN A 8 11.38 -30.11 4.25
N THR A 9 11.62 -28.83 3.95
CA THR A 9 10.56 -27.82 3.88
C THR A 9 10.20 -27.54 2.45
N GLU A 10 8.95 -27.81 2.13
CA GLU A 10 8.30 -27.25 0.96
C GLU A 10 8.13 -25.74 1.18
N PHE A 11 8.64 -24.94 0.24
CA PHE A 11 8.46 -23.49 0.25
C PHE A 11 7.62 -23.11 -0.96
N GLU A 12 6.39 -22.66 -0.71
CA GLU A 12 5.44 -22.27 -1.74
C GLU A 12 5.44 -20.75 -1.92
N VAL A 13 5.60 -20.29 -3.16
CA VAL A 13 5.51 -18.87 -3.53
C VAL A 13 4.10 -18.60 -4.08
N LYS A 14 3.23 -17.99 -3.27
CA LYS A 14 1.86 -17.64 -3.70
C LYS A 14 1.75 -16.21 -4.21
N SER A 15 2.61 -15.32 -3.70
CA SER A 15 2.48 -13.89 -3.93
C SER A 15 3.82 -13.19 -4.19
N LEU A 16 3.75 -11.98 -4.75
CA LEU A 16 4.92 -11.12 -4.95
C LEU A 16 5.59 -10.72 -3.63
N SER A 17 4.83 -10.70 -2.54
CA SER A 17 5.31 -10.37 -1.20
C SER A 17 6.26 -11.43 -0.63
N ASP A 18 6.21 -12.66 -1.17
CA ASP A 18 7.03 -13.79 -0.72
C ASP A 18 8.42 -13.80 -1.39
N LEU A 19 8.57 -13.10 -2.52
CA LEU A 19 9.80 -13.05 -3.32
C LEU A 19 11.05 -12.56 -2.54
N PRO A 20 10.99 -11.55 -1.66
CA PRO A 20 12.13 -11.15 -0.83
C PRO A 20 12.64 -12.30 0.06
N ASN A 21 11.74 -13.08 0.66
CA ASN A 21 12.11 -14.22 1.51
C ASN A 21 12.64 -15.38 0.67
N PHE A 22 12.00 -15.64 -0.47
CA PHE A 22 12.46 -16.61 -1.46
C PHE A 22 13.89 -16.32 -1.93
N LYS A 23 14.24 -15.05 -2.17
CA LYS A 23 15.60 -14.66 -2.56
C LYS A 23 16.64 -14.99 -1.49
N LYS A 24 16.31 -14.76 -0.21
CA LYS A 24 17.19 -15.09 0.92
C LYS A 24 17.42 -16.60 1.00
N LEU A 25 16.36 -17.38 0.87
CA LEU A 25 16.41 -18.85 0.90
C LEU A 25 17.27 -19.39 -0.25
N MET A 26 17.05 -18.91 -1.48
CA MET A 26 17.85 -19.29 -2.65
C MET A 26 19.31 -18.87 -2.52
N GLY A 27 19.59 -17.71 -1.91
CA GLY A 27 20.95 -17.26 -1.60
C GLY A 27 21.67 -18.18 -0.61
N ASN A 28 20.99 -18.63 0.45
CA ASN A 28 21.53 -19.58 1.42
C ASN A 28 21.81 -20.96 0.78
N LEU A 29 20.96 -21.39 -0.14
CA LEU A 29 21.12 -22.63 -0.92
C LEU A 29 22.13 -22.49 -2.08
N LYS A 30 22.69 -21.29 -2.32
CA LYS A 30 23.54 -20.96 -3.47
C LYS A 30 22.91 -21.31 -4.83
N MET A 31 21.59 -21.23 -4.93
CA MET A 31 20.83 -21.56 -6.14
C MET A 31 20.49 -20.32 -6.95
N LYS A 32 20.43 -20.48 -8.29
CA LYS A 32 20.05 -19.39 -9.21
C LYS A 32 18.54 -19.35 -9.39
N ILE A 33 17.97 -18.16 -9.23
CA ILE A 33 16.52 -17.94 -9.39
C ILE A 33 16.14 -17.87 -10.88
N ASN A 34 15.18 -18.71 -11.30
CA ASN A 34 14.57 -18.63 -12.62
C ASN A 34 13.45 -17.58 -12.65
N LYS A 35 13.81 -16.33 -12.95
CA LYS A 35 12.86 -15.20 -12.99
C LYS A 35 11.78 -15.34 -14.05
N SER A 36 12.07 -16.00 -15.17
CA SER A 36 11.11 -16.15 -16.27
C SER A 36 10.03 -17.18 -15.95
N GLN A 37 10.36 -18.23 -15.22
CA GLN A 37 9.38 -19.20 -14.74
C GLN A 37 8.46 -18.56 -13.70
N LEU A 38 9.02 -17.87 -12.71
CA LEU A 38 8.23 -17.13 -11.70
C LEU A 38 7.28 -16.11 -12.33
N ALA A 39 7.71 -15.41 -13.38
CA ALA A 39 6.88 -14.45 -14.10
C ALA A 39 5.66 -15.12 -14.75
N ARG A 40 5.81 -16.34 -15.27
CA ARG A 40 4.71 -17.11 -15.87
C ARG A 40 3.75 -17.64 -14.81
N GLU A 41 4.29 -18.19 -13.73
CA GLU A 41 3.48 -18.74 -12.62
C GLU A 41 2.68 -17.66 -11.88
N LEU A 42 3.28 -16.49 -11.65
CA LEU A 42 2.63 -15.35 -11.00
C LEU A 42 1.88 -14.43 -11.98
N ASN A 43 1.89 -14.76 -13.28
CA ASN A 43 1.27 -13.96 -14.35
C ASN A 43 1.63 -12.46 -14.31
N VAL A 44 2.92 -12.15 -14.14
CA VAL A 44 3.44 -10.78 -14.10
C VAL A 44 4.64 -10.61 -15.02
N ASP A 45 4.95 -9.36 -15.35
CA ASP A 45 6.18 -9.04 -16.10
C ASP A 45 7.44 -9.44 -15.31
N ARG A 46 8.48 -9.89 -16.03
CA ARG A 46 9.76 -10.30 -15.45
C ARG A 46 10.43 -9.18 -14.65
N ARG A 47 10.27 -7.92 -15.06
CA ARG A 47 10.82 -6.76 -14.34
C ARG A 47 10.13 -6.57 -12.99
N THR A 48 8.84 -6.91 -12.89
CA THR A 48 8.11 -6.90 -11.63
C THR A 48 8.70 -7.93 -10.67
N ILE A 49 8.97 -9.16 -11.13
CA ILE A 49 9.66 -10.17 -10.31
C ILE A 49 11.00 -9.66 -9.79
N ASP A 50 11.83 -9.08 -10.66
CA ASP A 50 13.14 -8.54 -10.27
C ASP A 50 13.03 -7.41 -9.23
N LYS A 51 12.05 -6.52 -9.43
CA LYS A 51 11.74 -5.43 -8.50
C LYS A 51 11.34 -5.94 -7.11
N TYR A 52 10.45 -6.92 -7.03
CA TYR A 52 10.02 -7.50 -5.76
C TYR A 52 11.09 -8.37 -5.10
N LEU A 53 11.89 -9.12 -5.86
CA LEU A 53 13.06 -9.83 -5.35
C LEU A 53 14.06 -8.88 -4.65
N ASN A 54 14.16 -7.63 -5.11
CA ASN A 54 15.03 -6.62 -4.51
C ASN A 54 14.39 -5.86 -3.33
N GLY A 55 13.26 -6.34 -2.79
CA GLY A 55 12.64 -5.76 -1.60
C GLY A 55 11.73 -4.58 -1.86
N PHE A 56 11.23 -4.42 -3.10
CA PHE A 56 10.21 -3.42 -3.38
C PHE A 56 8.93 -3.72 -2.61
N THR A 57 8.41 -2.70 -1.94
CA THR A 57 7.07 -2.71 -1.35
C THR A 57 6.20 -1.70 -2.10
N PRO A 58 5.01 -2.09 -2.57
CA PRO A 58 4.10 -1.16 -3.20
C PRO A 58 3.74 -0.07 -2.20
N LYS A 59 3.88 1.19 -2.62
CA LYS A 59 3.44 2.31 -1.81
C LYS A 59 1.92 2.33 -1.82
N GLY A 60 1.31 2.25 -0.64
CA GLY A 60 -0.13 2.44 -0.51
C GLY A 60 -0.55 3.83 -1.01
N THR A 61 -1.81 3.94 -1.43
CA THR A 61 -2.43 5.23 -1.73
C THR A 61 -2.33 6.09 -0.48
N LYS A 62 -1.67 7.24 -0.57
CA LYS A 62 -1.64 8.19 0.55
C LYS A 62 -3.05 8.72 0.75
N ASN A 63 -3.55 8.67 1.98
CA ASN A 63 -4.75 9.42 2.36
C ASN A 63 -4.39 10.91 2.29
N LYS A 64 -4.72 11.54 1.17
CA LYS A 64 -4.50 12.97 0.97
C LYS A 64 -5.63 13.71 1.66
N THR A 65 -5.33 14.35 2.78
CA THR A 65 -6.28 15.24 3.44
C THR A 65 -6.62 16.40 2.50
N SER A 66 -7.91 16.67 2.33
CA SER A 66 -8.40 17.86 1.65
C SER A 66 -8.19 19.08 2.55
N LYS A 67 -8.14 20.27 1.95
CA LYS A 67 -8.18 21.54 2.70
C LYS A 67 -9.47 21.70 3.51
N ILE A 68 -10.53 20.99 3.12
CA ILE A 68 -11.86 21.05 3.74
C ILE A 68 -11.95 20.12 4.96
N ASP A 69 -11.08 19.12 5.07
CA ASP A 69 -11.17 18.11 6.14
C ASP A 69 -11.04 18.74 7.54
N THR A 70 -10.22 19.79 7.66
CA THR A 70 -10.08 20.58 8.90
C THR A 70 -11.40 21.22 9.35
N TYR A 71 -12.30 21.51 8.41
CA TYR A 71 -13.57 22.18 8.66
C TYR A 71 -14.74 21.19 8.74
N TYR A 72 -14.50 19.88 8.70
CA TYR A 72 -15.59 18.91 8.59
C TYR A 72 -16.62 19.03 9.73
N GLU A 73 -16.14 19.12 10.98
CA GLU A 73 -17.01 19.28 12.15
C GLU A 73 -17.78 20.60 12.12
N VAL A 74 -17.12 21.68 11.71
CA VAL A 74 -17.72 23.02 11.59
C VAL A 74 -18.79 23.03 10.50
N ILE A 75 -18.51 22.43 9.34
CA ILE A 75 -19.47 22.30 8.23
C ILE A 75 -20.67 21.47 8.68
N ALA A 76 -20.45 20.36 9.41
CA ALA A 76 -21.52 19.52 9.92
C ALA A 76 -22.43 20.29 10.90
N ALA A 77 -21.85 21.11 11.78
CA ALA A 77 -22.62 21.96 12.68
C ALA A 77 -23.40 23.06 11.95
N LEU A 78 -22.78 23.72 10.96
CA LEU A 78 -23.40 24.79 10.18
C LEU A 78 -24.53 24.31 9.26
N LEU A 79 -24.45 23.06 8.78
CA LEU A 79 -25.48 22.45 7.93
C LEU A 79 -26.49 21.60 8.72
N SER A 80 -26.39 21.56 10.05
CA SER A 80 -27.37 20.89 10.90
C SER A 80 -28.73 21.60 10.85
N SER A 81 -29.81 20.87 11.06
CA SER A 81 -31.18 21.43 11.14
C SER A 81 -31.35 22.45 12.27
N ASP A 82 -30.48 22.38 13.29
CA ASP A 82 -30.51 23.27 14.44
C ASP A 82 -29.78 24.60 14.19
N SER A 83 -29.09 24.71 13.04
CA SER A 83 -28.36 25.92 12.70
C SER A 83 -29.35 27.01 12.25
N LYS A 84 -29.20 28.21 12.82
CA LYS A 84 -30.00 29.38 12.42
C LYS A 84 -29.56 29.95 11.06
N GLN A 85 -28.38 29.58 10.59
CA GLN A 85 -27.72 30.18 9.44
C GLN A 85 -27.74 29.22 8.24
N ILE A 86 -28.48 29.60 7.20
CA ILE A 86 -28.64 28.78 6.00
C ILE A 86 -27.67 29.25 4.92
N PHE A 87 -26.84 28.32 4.43
CA PHE A 87 -25.93 28.58 3.31
C PHE A 87 -26.51 28.01 2.01
N TYR A 88 -27.09 28.86 1.18
CA TYR A 88 -27.66 28.44 -0.11
C TYR A 88 -26.63 27.99 -1.14
N TYR A 89 -25.38 28.48 -1.03
CA TYR A 89 -24.31 28.18 -1.98
C TYR A 89 -23.03 27.76 -1.29
N LYS A 90 -22.38 26.73 -1.83
CA LYS A 90 -21.08 26.24 -1.34
C LYS A 90 -20.00 27.33 -1.32
N ARG A 91 -20.04 28.28 -2.26
CA ARG A 91 -19.10 29.42 -2.31
C ARG A 91 -19.23 30.30 -1.05
N VAL A 92 -20.45 30.57 -0.61
CA VAL A 92 -20.72 31.42 0.55
C VAL A 92 -20.30 30.71 1.84
N LEU A 93 -20.57 29.41 1.94
CA LEU A 93 -20.05 28.59 3.04
C LEU A 93 -18.51 28.60 3.07
N TRP A 94 -17.86 28.41 1.93
CA TRP A 94 -16.40 28.45 1.86
C TRP A 94 -15.84 29.82 2.27
N GLN A 95 -16.45 30.91 1.79
CA GLN A 95 -16.07 32.26 2.17
C GLN A 95 -16.21 32.47 3.68
N TYR A 96 -17.30 31.99 4.28
CA TYR A 96 -17.49 32.05 5.73
C TYR A 96 -16.41 31.27 6.52
N LEU A 97 -15.94 30.14 5.99
CA LEU A 97 -14.88 29.34 6.62
C LEU A 97 -13.47 29.94 6.47
N THR A 98 -13.24 30.81 5.47
CA THR A 98 -11.93 31.41 5.19
C THR A 98 -11.77 32.85 5.66
N ASP A 99 -12.87 33.60 5.74
CA ASP A 99 -12.85 35.05 6.02
C ASP A 99 -12.98 35.37 7.52
N ASN A 100 -13.24 34.37 8.37
CA ASN A 100 -13.18 34.47 9.84
C ASN A 100 -11.87 33.89 10.38
#